data_AF-A0A556QXX2-F1
#
_entry.id   AF-A0A556QXX2-F1
#
_cell.length_a   1.000
_cell.length_b   1.000
_cell.length_c   1.000
_cell.angle_alpha   90.00
_cell.angle_beta   90.00
_cell.angle_gamma   90.00
#
_symmetry.space_group_name_H-M   'P 1'
#
loop_
_entity.id
_entity.type
_entity.pdbx_description
1 polymer ?
#
loop_
_entity_poly.entity_id
_entity_poly.type
_entity_poly.pdbx_seq_one_letter_code
_entity_poly.pdbx_strand_id
1 'polypeptide(L)' 'MAKELSISYSTAQRGVQKLEAAGILKKTGNNKRDKVYCAIDILNILEEPTHIKASICE' A
#
# COMPACT_ATOMS: atom_id res chain seq x y z
N MET A 1 3.66 2.67 7.59
CA MET A 1 3.11 4.03 7.38
C MET A 1 2.86 4.76 8.70
N ALA A 2 1.93 4.31 9.56
CA ALA A 2 1.61 5.03 10.81
C ALA A 2 2.82 5.17 11.76
N LYS A 3 3.62 4.11 11.90
CA LYS A 3 4.87 4.10 12.68
C LYS A 3 5.92 5.05 12.12
N GLU A 4 6.25 4.91 10.83
CA GLU A 4 7.25 5.74 10.14
C GLU A 4 6.93 7.24 10.17
N LEU A 5 5.65 7.59 10.01
CA LEU A 5 5.19 8.98 10.00
C LEU A 5 4.80 9.48 11.41
N SER A 6 4.88 8.64 12.44
CA SER A 6 4.45 8.94 13.82
C SER A 6 3.03 9.54 13.90
N ILE A 7 2.10 9.04 13.08
CA ILE A 7 0.70 9.47 13.03
C ILE A 7 -0.24 8.39 13.55
N SER A 8 -1.46 8.78 13.92
CA SER A 8 -2.50 7.82 14.29
C SER A 8 -2.86 6.90 13.12
N TYR A 9 -3.26 5.67 13.45
CA TYR A 9 -3.70 4.69 12.45
C TYR A 9 -4.84 5.23 11.58
N SER A 10 -5.81 5.93 12.16
CA SER A 10 -6.96 6.49 11.43
C SER A 10 -6.53 7.53 10.39
N THR A 11 -5.52 8.34 10.70
CA THR A 11 -4.94 9.30 9.75
C THR A 11 -4.19 8.60 8.63
N ALA A 12 -3.37 7.59 8.96
CA ALA A 12 -2.68 6.78 7.95
C ALA A 12 -3.68 6.07 7.02
N GLN A 13 -4.75 5.48 7.58
CA GLN A 13 -5.79 4.79 6.82
C GLN A 13 -6.54 5.74 5.88
N ARG A 14 -6.85 6.97 6.32
CA ARG A 14 -7.43 8.00 5.44
C ARG A 14 -6.49 8.39 4.32
N GLY A 15 -5.18 8.47 4.59
CA GLY A 15 -4.16 8.70 3.57
C GLY A 15 -4.14 7.60 2.52
N VAL A 16 -4.12 6.34 2.94
CA VAL A 16 -4.20 5.18 2.04
C VAL A 16 -5.47 5.22 1.19
N GLN A 17 -6.63 5.53 1.77
CA GLN A 17 -7.90 5.65 1.03
C GLN A 17 -7.86 6.75 -0.03
N LYS A 18 -7.24 7.91 0.26
CA LYS A 18 -7.08 8.98 -0.73
C LYS A 18 -6.19 8.56 -1.88
N LEU A 19 -5.09 7.86 -1.58
CA LEU A 19 -4.15 7.37 -2.60
C LEU A 19 -4.76 6.23 -3.44
N GLU A 20 -5.60 5.38 -2.84
CA GLU A 20 -6.38 4.37 -3.55
C GLU A 20 -7.43 5.03 -4.47
N ALA A 21 -8.16 6.04 -3.98
CA ALA A 21 -9.14 6.78 -4.79
C ALA A 21 -8.49 7.57 -5.94
N ALA A 22 -7.24 8.02 -5.77
CA ALA A 22 -6.45 8.65 -6.83
C ALA A 22 -5.87 7.65 -7.84
N GLY A 23 -6.08 6.34 -7.66
CA GLY A 23 -5.55 5.29 -8.53
C GLY A 23 -4.07 4.97 -8.31
N ILE A 24 -3.42 5.60 -7.32
CA ILE A 24 -1.98 5.47 -7.07
C ILE A 24 -1.67 4.14 -6.36
N LEU A 25 -2.53 3.73 -5.42
CA LEU A 25 -2.39 2.46 -4.70
C LEU A 25 -3.43 1.45 -5.19
N LYS A 26 -2.99 0.19 -5.37
CA LYS A 26 -3.86 -0.95 -5.62
C LYS A 26 -3.75 -1.94 -4.47
N LYS A 27 -4.90 -2.38 -3.94
CA LYS A 27 -4.95 -3.40 -2.89
C LYS A 27 -4.49 -4.75 -3.46
N THR A 28 -3.43 -5.33 -2.89
CA THR A 28 -2.82 -6.58 -3.34
C THR A 28 -3.31 -7.76 -2.48
N GLY A 29 -4.63 -7.98 -2.45
CA GLY A 29 -5.25 -9.11 -1.74
C GLY A 29 -6.66 -8.84 -1.22
N ASN A 30 -7.43 -9.91 -0.96
CA ASN A 30 -8.85 -9.81 -0.57
C ASN A 30 -9.11 -9.91 0.94
N ASN A 31 -8.08 -9.78 1.78
CA ASN A 31 -8.24 -9.93 3.23
C ASN A 31 -8.97 -8.75 3.89
N LYS A 32 -9.74 -9.06 4.94
CA LYS A 32 -10.47 -8.07 5.76
C LYS A 32 -9.53 -7.30 6.71
N ARG A 33 -8.47 -7.96 7.19
CA ARG A 33 -7.39 -7.41 8.04
C ARG A 33 -6.04 -7.58 7.32
N ASP A 34 -5.01 -6.86 7.76
CA ASP A 34 -3.66 -6.92 7.18
C ASP A 34 -3.63 -6.64 5.67
N LYS A 35 -4.33 -5.56 5.28
CA LYS A 35 -4.44 -5.15 3.89
C LYS A 35 -3.08 -4.66 3.38
N VAL A 36 -2.59 -5.31 2.33
CA VAL A 36 -1.38 -4.90 1.62
C VAL A 36 -1.78 -4.04 0.42
N TYR A 37 -1.09 -2.92 0.23
CA TYR A 37 -1.30 -1.99 -0.87
C TYR A 37 0.02 -1.80 -1.62
N CYS A 38 -0.03 -1.81 -2.95
CA CYS A 38 1.13 -1.61 -3.82
C CYS A 38 0.91 -0.42 -4.76
N ALA A 39 1.93 0.43 -4.89
CA ALA A 39 1.95 1.55 -5.83
C ALA A 39 2.54 1.13 -7.19
N ILE A 40 1.90 0.17 -7.85
CA ILE A 40 2.43 -0.47 -9.08
C ILE A 40 2.80 0.58 -10.14
N ASP A 41 1.96 1.60 -10.29
CA ASP A 41 2.15 2.60 -11.34
C ASP A 41 3.36 3.51 -11.06
N ILE A 42 3.68 3.78 -9.78
CA ILE A 42 4.90 4.51 -9.39
C ILE A 42 6.13 3.61 -9.57
N LEU A 43 6.05 2.35 -9.13
CA LEU A 43 7.14 1.38 -9.27
C LEU A 43 7.50 1.13 -10.75
N ASN A 44 6.49 1.08 -11.62
CA ASN A 44 6.69 0.96 -13.07
C ASN A 44 7.43 2.18 -13.66
N ILE A 45 7.16 3.40 -13.17
CA ILE A 45 7.89 4.61 -13.60
C ILE A 45 9.33 4.58 -13.11
N LEU A 46 9.55 4.11 -11.88
CA LEU A 46 10.88 4.05 -11.28
C LEU A 46 11.75 2.90 -11.83
N GLU A 47 11.19 2.03 -12.69
CA GLU A 47 11.81 0.78 -13.16
C GLU A 47 12.34 -0.11 -12.02
N GLU A 48 11.81 0.07 -10.80
CA GLU A 48 12.26 -0.66 -9.61
C GLU A 48 11.41 -1.92 -9.40
N PRO A 49 12.04 -3.09 -9.14
CA PRO A 49 11.29 -4.31 -8.83
C PRO A 49 10.54 -4.15 -7.51
N THR A 50 9.26 -4.52 -7.51
CA THR A 50 8.43 -4.54 -6.30
C THR A 50 8.96 -5.58 -5.31
N HIS A 51 9.82 -5.17 -4.37
CA HIS A 51 10.29 -6.01 -3.25
C HIS A 51 9.22 -6.16 -2.15
N ILE A 52 7.98 -6.46 -2.55
CA ILE A 52 6.99 -6.96 -1.60
C ILE A 52 7.44 -8.38 -1.28
N LYS A 53 8.15 -8.55 -0.16
CA LYS A 53 8.44 -9.88 0.38
C LYS A 53 7.10 -10.56 0.66
N ALA A 54 6.68 -11.37 -0.29
CA ALA A 54 5.59 -12.31 -0.14
C ALA A 54 5.99 -13.33 0.92
N SER A 55 5.68 -13.04 2.19
CA SER A 55 5.32 -14.10 3.13
C SER A 55 3.82 -14.41 3.07
N ILE A 56 3.11 -13.87 2.07
CA ILE A 56 1.70 -14.14 1.77
C ILE A 56 1.46 -14.04 0.25
N CYS A 57 1.84 -15.08 -0.50
CA CYS A 57 1.30 -15.40 -1.82
C CYS A 57 1.58 -16.88 -2.12
N GLU A 58 0.68 -17.75 -1.65
CA GLU A 58 0.20 -18.90 -2.44
C GLU A 58 -1.18 -18.52 -2.98
#